data_AF-A0A151S3V6-F1
#
_entry.id   AF-A0A151S3V6-F1
#
_cell.length_a   1.000
_cell.length_b   1.000
_cell.length_c   1.000
_cell.angle_alpha   90.00
_cell.angle_beta   90.00
_cell.angle_gamma   90.00
#
_symmetry.space_group_name_H-M   'P 1'
#
loop_
_entity.id
_entity.type
_entity.pdbx_description
1 polymer ?
#
loop_
_entity_poly.entity_id
_entity_poly.type
_entity_poly.pdbx_seq_one_letter_code
_entity_poly.pdbx_strand_id
1 'polypeptide(L)'
;MFWDDVWNGSGALSTRYARLYSISINKSTTLADLCLRREGSVVWNWCWRRDLFQWEEDQLQLLYLELQSVKLSEEKFDGWRWKHDSGGSYSVKSAYQVIINQSIYVDFPMYRYLWSKLIPSKVSSFGWRVILDRITTKKKIIKRKVLNSNVASCVWCGLCEETSSHLFFECLYAFKIWMSCLQWFGFSFVQNNTGLANFEQFVGVPNCNVVNRVRWSSIWLVTLWSIWLARNEAVFS
;
A
#
# COMPACT_ATOMS: atom_id res chain seq x y z
N MET A 1 -15.24 14.81 16.00
CA MET A 1 -16.01 14.69 17.27
C MET A 1 -15.12 15.19 18.38
N PHE A 2 -15.61 16.04 19.30
CA PHE A 2 -14.74 16.78 20.23
C PHE A 2 -13.64 15.92 20.88
N TRP A 3 -14.02 14.76 21.44
CA TRP A 3 -13.10 13.88 22.14
C TRP A 3 -12.16 13.09 21.22
N ASP A 4 -12.58 12.79 20.00
CA ASP A 4 -11.82 11.97 19.05
C ASP A 4 -10.91 12.81 18.14
N ASP A 5 -11.14 14.12 18.10
CA ASP A 5 -10.36 15.05 17.30
C ASP A 5 -9.00 15.34 17.97
N VAL A 6 -8.00 15.65 17.13
CA VAL A 6 -6.66 16.06 17.58
C VAL A 6 -6.63 17.58 17.61
N TRP A 7 -6.64 18.15 18.81
CA TRP A 7 -6.71 19.60 19.05
C TRP A 7 -5.33 20.25 19.04
N ASN A 8 -4.49 19.86 19.99
CA ASN A 8 -3.10 20.28 20.13
C ASN A 8 -2.25 19.04 20.51
N GLY A 9 -0.99 18.99 20.08
CA GLY A 9 -0.08 17.87 20.36
C GLY A 9 -0.41 16.56 19.63
N SER A 10 0.06 15.43 20.20
CA SER A 10 -0.04 14.10 19.59
C SER A 10 -1.17 13.27 20.21
N GLY A 11 -2.27 13.11 19.46
CA GLY A 11 -3.35 12.17 19.78
C GLY A 11 -4.65 12.82 20.23
N ALA A 12 -5.73 12.02 20.20
CA ALA A 12 -7.08 12.45 20.56
C ALA A 12 -7.21 12.78 22.05
N LEU A 13 -8.13 13.68 22.39
CA LEU A 13 -8.42 14.03 23.80
C LEU A 13 -8.94 12.83 24.59
N SER A 14 -9.68 11.91 23.95
CA SER A 14 -10.18 10.68 24.56
C SER A 14 -9.07 9.78 25.09
N THR A 15 -7.91 9.76 24.43
CA THR A 15 -6.73 9.01 24.87
C THR A 15 -5.96 9.78 25.95
N ARG A 16 -5.80 11.09 25.79
CA ARG A 16 -4.95 11.92 26.66
C ARG A 16 -5.62 12.24 28.00
N TYR A 17 -6.93 12.44 27.99
CA TYR A 17 -7.75 12.71 29.17
C TYR A 17 -8.75 11.56 29.40
N ALA A 18 -8.25 10.32 29.36
CA ALA A 18 -9.07 9.10 29.40
C ALA A 18 -10.03 9.02 30.60
N ARG A 19 -9.63 9.56 31.76
CA ARG A 19 -10.50 9.60 32.96
C ARG A 19 -11.70 10.52 32.76
N LEU A 20 -11.47 11.77 32.34
CA LEU A 20 -12.55 12.70 31.98
C LEU A 20 -13.44 12.13 30.87
N TYR A 21 -12.83 11.56 29.83
CA TYR A 21 -13.57 10.90 28.77
C TYR A 21 -14.46 9.78 29.32
N SER A 22 -13.94 8.92 30.21
CA SER A 22 -14.71 7.78 30.75
C SER A 22 -16.01 8.20 31.45
N ILE A 23 -15.98 9.33 32.18
CA ILE A 23 -17.09 9.89 32.95
C ILE A 23 -17.91 10.93 32.19
N SER A 24 -17.49 11.34 30.99
CA SER A 24 -18.29 12.19 30.10
C SER A 24 -19.54 11.45 29.63
N ILE A 25 -20.68 12.15 29.66
CA ILE A 25 -21.94 11.69 29.07
C ILE A 25 -21.92 11.99 27.57
N ASN A 26 -21.38 13.13 27.18
CA ASN A 26 -21.35 13.66 25.82
C ASN A 26 -20.09 13.26 25.05
N LYS A 27 -19.81 11.95 24.99
CA LYS A 27 -18.63 11.39 24.30
C LYS A 27 -18.63 11.63 22.80
N SER A 28 -19.83 11.58 22.20
CA SER A 28 -20.05 11.78 20.76
C SER A 28 -20.75 13.11 20.49
N THR A 29 -20.30 14.18 21.13
CA THR A 29 -20.82 15.54 20.88
C THR A 29 -19.90 16.30 19.91
N THR A 30 -20.51 17.18 19.10
CA THR A 30 -19.76 18.07 18.21
C THR A 30 -19.21 19.26 18.97
N LEU A 31 -18.24 19.98 18.40
CA LEU A 31 -17.74 21.20 19.00
C LEU A 31 -18.85 22.27 19.16
N ALA A 32 -19.71 22.40 18.15
CA ALA A 32 -20.79 23.38 18.15
C ALA A 32 -21.78 23.15 19.31
N ASP A 33 -22.05 21.90 19.66
CA ASP A 33 -22.96 21.56 20.77
C ASP A 33 -22.30 21.71 22.15
N LEU A 34 -20.97 21.53 22.23
CA LEU A 34 -20.22 21.57 23.49
C LEU A 34 -19.82 23.00 23.89
N CYS A 35 -19.56 23.86 22.90
CA CYS A 35 -18.98 25.18 23.08
C CYS A 35 -20.03 26.27 22.81
N LEU A 36 -20.54 26.88 23.87
CA LEU A 36 -21.48 28.00 23.81
C LEU A 36 -20.72 29.32 24.01
N ARG A 37 -20.77 30.22 23.02
CA ARG A 37 -20.22 31.57 23.17
C ARG A 37 -21.30 32.52 23.69
N ARG A 38 -21.03 33.18 24.82
CA ARG A 38 -21.89 34.23 25.40
C ARG A 38 -21.04 35.45 25.74
N GLU A 39 -21.44 36.62 25.23
CA GLU A 39 -20.86 37.93 25.58
C GLU A 39 -19.30 37.99 25.50
N GLY A 40 -18.72 37.37 24.47
CA GLY A 40 -17.26 37.35 24.27
C GLY A 40 -16.50 36.30 25.10
N SER A 41 -17.20 35.52 25.93
CA SER A 41 -16.64 34.38 26.67
C SER A 41 -17.04 33.04 26.07
N VAL A 42 -16.10 32.09 26.05
CA VAL A 42 -16.36 30.70 25.64
C VAL A 42 -16.76 29.89 26.87
N VAL A 43 -18.01 29.43 26.90
CA VAL A 43 -18.53 28.55 27.95
C VAL A 43 -18.62 27.13 27.43
N TRP A 44 -17.98 26.20 28.12
CA TRP A 44 -18.02 24.78 27.79
C TRP A 44 -19.12 24.08 28.59
N ASN A 45 -20.04 23.41 27.90
CA ASN A 45 -21.13 22.68 28.51
C ASN A 45 -20.70 21.24 28.82
N TRP A 46 -19.98 21.05 29.93
CA TRP A 46 -19.55 19.73 30.37
C TRP A 46 -20.69 18.95 31.02
N CYS A 47 -20.88 17.70 30.60
CA CYS A 47 -21.86 16.79 31.20
C CYS A 47 -21.16 15.55 31.74
N TRP A 48 -21.05 15.47 33.06
CA TRP A 48 -20.41 14.36 33.77
C TRP A 48 -21.45 13.40 34.36
N ARG A 49 -21.13 12.10 34.41
CA ARG A 49 -21.98 11.08 35.02
C ARG A 49 -22.11 11.22 36.54
N ARG A 50 -21.16 11.91 37.17
CA ARG A 50 -21.06 12.18 38.61
C ARG A 50 -20.22 13.43 38.84
N ASP A 51 -20.20 13.93 40.07
CA ASP A 51 -19.28 14.99 40.49
C ASP A 51 -17.82 14.57 40.28
N LEU A 52 -16.98 15.55 39.95
CA LEU A 52 -15.56 15.35 39.73
C LEU A 52 -14.84 15.18 41.07
N PHE A 53 -13.86 14.28 41.10
CA PHE A 53 -12.90 14.27 42.19
C PHE A 53 -11.82 15.33 41.97
N GLN A 54 -11.12 15.73 43.03
CA GLN A 54 -10.08 16.77 42.96
C GLN A 54 -9.08 16.55 41.81
N TRP A 55 -8.60 15.31 41.62
CA TRP A 55 -7.65 15.00 40.55
C TRP A 55 -8.27 15.03 39.15
N GLU A 56 -9.59 14.95 39.01
CA GLU A 56 -10.30 15.12 37.74
C GLU A 56 -10.54 16.61 37.45
N GLU A 57 -10.77 17.42 38.47
CA GLU A 57 -10.80 18.88 38.34
C GLU A 57 -9.44 19.42 37.87
N ASP A 58 -8.35 18.90 38.43
CA ASP A 58 -6.99 19.24 37.98
C ASP A 58 -6.78 18.89 36.50
N GLN A 59 -7.27 17.72 36.05
CA GLN A 59 -7.22 17.32 34.64
C GLN A 59 -8.10 18.21 33.76
N LEU A 60 -9.26 18.64 34.26
CA LEU A 60 -10.16 19.52 33.52
C LEU A 60 -9.51 20.90 33.34
N GLN A 61 -8.82 21.42 34.36
CA GLN A 61 -8.09 22.69 34.26
C GLN A 61 -6.97 22.62 33.21
N LEU A 62 -6.23 21.50 33.13
CA LEU A 62 -5.24 21.28 32.09
C LEU A 62 -5.87 21.25 30.68
N LEU A 63 -7.02 20.57 30.54
CA LEU A 63 -7.77 20.55 29.29
C LEU A 63 -8.22 21.97 28.89
N TYR A 64 -8.70 22.78 29.85
CA TYR A 64 -9.08 24.17 29.60
C TYR A 64 -7.92 25.01 29.08
N LEU A 65 -6.73 24.90 29.70
CA LEU A 65 -5.54 25.63 29.25
C LEU A 65 -5.14 25.24 27.82
N GLU A 66 -5.24 23.95 27.49
CA GLU A 66 -4.98 23.46 26.14
C GLU A 66 -6.00 24.02 25.14
N LEU A 67 -7.29 24.02 25.47
CA LEU A 67 -8.34 24.54 24.59
C LEU A 67 -8.22 26.07 24.39
N GLN A 68 -7.77 26.82 25.40
CA GLN A 68 -7.50 28.25 25.27
C GLN A 68 -6.38 28.55 24.26
N SER A 69 -5.45 27.64 24.05
CA SER A 69 -4.41 27.79 23.03
C SER A 69 -4.94 27.67 21.60
N VAL A 70 -6.15 27.12 21.42
CA VAL A 70 -6.78 26.90 20.12
C VAL A 70 -7.70 28.06 19.77
N LYS A 71 -7.40 28.77 18.68
CA LYS A 71 -8.22 29.86 18.16
C LYS A 71 -9.33 29.32 17.25
N LEU A 72 -10.56 29.27 17.76
CA LEU A 72 -11.76 28.96 16.97
C LEU A 72 -12.25 30.21 16.23
N SER A 73 -12.44 30.12 14.92
CA SER A 73 -12.91 31.20 14.05
C SER A 73 -14.24 30.80 13.41
N GLU A 74 -15.31 31.56 13.68
CA GLU A 74 -16.66 31.33 13.12
C GLU A 74 -16.77 31.81 11.67
N GLU A 75 -15.89 32.72 11.24
CA GLU A 75 -15.88 33.28 9.89
C GLU A 75 -15.28 32.31 8.85
N LYS A 76 -14.69 31.20 9.29
CA LYS A 76 -14.08 30.19 8.43
C LYS A 76 -14.91 28.93 8.39
N PHE A 77 -15.25 28.50 7.19
CA PHE A 77 -15.86 27.20 6.95
C PHE A 77 -14.90 26.07 7.32
N ASP A 78 -15.46 24.97 7.85
CA ASP A 78 -14.73 23.74 8.10
C ASP A 78 -14.12 23.19 6.81
N GLY A 79 -12.91 22.62 6.93
CA GLY A 79 -12.19 22.10 5.78
C GLY A 79 -11.14 21.06 6.16
N TRP A 80 -10.82 20.20 5.19
CA TRP A 80 -9.78 19.20 5.36
C TRP A 80 -8.41 19.85 5.50
N ARG A 81 -7.68 19.48 6.55
CA ARG A 81 -6.28 19.87 6.74
C ARG A 81 -5.35 18.69 6.48
N TRP A 82 -4.36 18.89 5.63
CA TRP A 82 -3.32 17.91 5.38
C TRP A 82 -2.32 17.87 6.53
N LYS A 83 -2.30 16.77 7.30
CA LYS A 83 -1.50 16.63 8.53
C LYS A 83 0.03 16.64 8.33
N HIS A 84 0.50 16.44 7.10
CA HIS A 84 1.92 16.36 6.77
C HIS A 84 2.45 17.65 6.10
N ASP A 85 1.73 18.75 6.26
CA ASP A 85 2.17 20.09 5.88
C ASP A 85 1.85 21.07 7.01
N SER A 86 2.81 21.91 7.39
CA SER A 86 2.64 22.86 8.49
C SER A 86 1.61 23.95 8.17
N GLY A 87 1.45 24.31 6.90
CA GLY A 87 0.38 25.17 6.41
C GLY A 87 -0.95 24.44 6.26
N GLY A 88 -0.99 23.13 6.54
CA GLY A 88 -2.20 22.32 6.46
C GLY A 88 -2.70 22.09 5.04
N SER A 89 -1.93 22.47 4.03
CA SER A 89 -2.36 22.44 2.63
C SER A 89 -1.96 21.12 1.99
N TYR A 90 -2.92 20.50 1.30
CA TYR A 90 -2.62 19.31 0.51
C TYR A 90 -1.78 19.70 -0.72
N SER A 91 -0.72 18.94 -0.97
CA SER A 91 -0.02 18.98 -2.25
C SER A 91 0.40 17.57 -2.64
N VAL A 92 0.43 17.30 -3.95
CA VAL A 92 0.94 16.03 -4.50
C VAL A 92 2.37 15.79 -4.03
N LYS A 93 3.19 16.85 -3.92
CA LYS A 93 4.56 16.79 -3.41
C LYS A 93 4.60 16.29 -1.96
N SER A 94 3.82 16.89 -1.06
CA SER A 94 3.80 16.47 0.35
C SER A 94 3.24 15.05 0.51
N ALA A 95 2.17 14.70 -0.21
CA ALA A 95 1.63 13.34 -0.23
C ALA A 95 2.66 12.32 -0.73
N TYR A 96 3.37 12.62 -1.81
CA TYR A 96 4.42 11.76 -2.35
C TYR A 96 5.56 11.55 -1.36
N GLN A 97 6.02 12.62 -0.69
CA GLN A 97 7.05 12.53 0.34
C GLN A 97 6.65 11.62 1.51
N VAL A 98 5.38 11.66 1.93
CA VAL A 98 4.85 10.74 2.94
C VAL A 98 4.88 9.30 2.45
N ILE A 99 4.46 9.04 1.21
CA ILE A 99 4.41 7.70 0.63
C ILE A 99 5.82 7.11 0.51
N ILE A 100 6.80 7.89 0.04
CA ILE A 100 8.18 7.39 -0.11
C ILE A 100 8.87 7.20 1.25
N ASN A 101 8.59 8.06 2.23
CA ASN A 101 9.19 7.95 3.57
C ASN A 101 8.56 6.83 4.42
N GLN A 102 7.32 6.40 4.13
CA GLN A 102 6.62 5.31 4.82
C GLN A 102 7.09 3.90 4.42
N SER A 103 8.32 3.73 3.91
CA SER A 103 8.94 2.42 3.66
C SER A 103 8.19 1.52 2.66
N ILE A 104 7.76 2.05 1.51
CA ILE A 104 7.45 1.22 0.32
C ILE A 104 8.69 1.14 -0.59
N TYR A 105 9.89 1.17 0.00
CA TYR A 105 11.12 0.92 -0.75
C TYR A 105 11.41 -0.58 -0.66
N VAL A 106 10.91 -1.34 -1.63
CA VAL A 106 11.54 -2.62 -1.95
C VAL A 106 12.88 -2.24 -2.57
N ASP A 107 13.98 -2.52 -1.87
CA ASP A 107 15.31 -2.35 -2.44
C ASP A 107 15.45 -3.34 -3.60
N PHE A 108 15.21 -2.83 -4.81
CA PHE A 108 15.30 -3.59 -6.04
C PHE A 108 16.33 -2.94 -6.96
N PRO A 109 17.64 -3.12 -6.71
CA PRO A 109 18.70 -2.38 -7.39
C PRO A 109 18.72 -2.57 -8.91
N MET A 110 18.13 -3.67 -9.39
CA MET A 110 18.06 -4.03 -10.81
C MET A 110 16.83 -3.46 -11.57
N TYR A 111 15.97 -2.67 -10.91
CA TYR A 111 14.74 -2.12 -11.52
C TYR A 111 14.97 -1.36 -12.83
N ARG A 112 16.12 -0.69 -12.96
CA ARG A 112 16.48 0.07 -14.18
C ARG A 112 16.49 -0.79 -15.44
N TYR A 113 16.81 -2.09 -15.30
CA TYR A 113 16.87 -3.01 -16.43
C TYR A 113 15.49 -3.49 -16.87
N LEU A 114 14.47 -3.40 -16.00
CA LEU A 114 13.10 -3.74 -16.33
C LEU A 114 12.50 -2.77 -17.36
N TRP A 115 12.94 -1.51 -17.32
CA TRP A 115 12.46 -0.42 -18.17
C TRP A 115 13.38 -0.20 -19.37
N SER A 116 13.63 -1.28 -20.12
CA SER A 116 14.44 -1.27 -21.34
C SER A 116 13.72 -0.61 -22.52
N LYS A 117 14.45 0.20 -23.32
CA LYS A 117 13.93 0.73 -24.60
C LYS A 117 13.75 -0.33 -25.68
N LEU A 118 14.33 -1.52 -25.52
CA LEU A 118 14.21 -2.63 -26.48
C LEU A 118 12.84 -3.31 -26.41
N ILE A 119 12.06 -3.05 -25.36
CA ILE A 119 10.81 -3.73 -25.07
C ILE A 119 9.67 -2.71 -24.99
N PRO A 120 8.48 -3.00 -25.55
CA PRO A 120 7.32 -2.14 -25.37
C PRO A 120 6.98 -1.93 -23.90
N SER A 121 6.63 -0.70 -23.51
CA SER A 121 6.32 -0.33 -22.13
C SER A 121 5.24 -1.20 -21.46
N LYS A 122 4.28 -1.71 -22.25
CA LYS A 122 3.25 -2.65 -21.79
C LYS A 122 3.84 -3.95 -21.25
N VAL A 123 4.91 -4.45 -21.87
CA VAL A 123 5.59 -5.70 -21.49
C VAL A 123 6.46 -5.47 -20.24
N SER A 124 7.18 -4.35 -20.15
CA SER A 124 7.88 -3.96 -18.92
C SER A 124 6.92 -3.79 -17.74
N SER A 125 5.79 -3.12 -17.97
CA SER A 125 4.73 -2.96 -16.97
C SER A 125 4.11 -4.30 -16.56
N PHE A 126 4.09 -5.28 -17.45
CA PHE A 126 3.67 -6.63 -17.14
C PHE A 126 4.70 -7.36 -16.27
N GLY A 127 5.99 -7.34 -16.65
CA GLY A 127 7.07 -7.91 -15.84
C GLY A 127 7.12 -7.32 -14.43
N TRP A 128 6.88 -6.00 -14.29
CA TRP A 128 6.76 -5.37 -12.98
C TRP A 128 5.62 -5.94 -12.14
N ARG A 129 4.46 -6.20 -12.75
CA ARG A 129 3.35 -6.86 -12.06
C ARG A 129 3.68 -8.30 -11.68
N VAL A 130 4.50 -9.01 -12.45
CA VAL A 130 4.97 -10.36 -12.09
C VAL A 130 5.89 -10.30 -10.87
N ILE A 131 6.86 -9.38 -10.85
CA ILE A 131 7.78 -9.17 -9.72
C ILE A 131 7.01 -8.86 -8.42
N LEU A 132 5.98 -8.02 -8.51
CA LEU A 132 5.14 -7.64 -7.37
C LEU A 132 4.08 -8.69 -6.98
N ASP A 133 4.01 -9.81 -7.67
CA ASP A 133 2.91 -10.79 -7.57
C ASP A 133 1.52 -10.12 -7.68
N ARG A 134 1.30 -9.32 -8.71
CA ARG A 134 0.05 -8.56 -8.96
C ARG A 134 -0.65 -8.92 -10.28
N ILE A 135 -0.28 -10.03 -10.90
CA ILE A 135 -0.97 -10.55 -12.09
C ILE A 135 -2.22 -11.38 -11.73
N THR A 136 -3.21 -11.42 -12.63
CA THR A 136 -4.53 -12.05 -12.44
C THR A 136 -4.51 -13.53 -12.78
N THR A 137 -3.90 -14.37 -11.94
CA THR A 137 -3.97 -15.83 -12.09
C THR A 137 -5.34 -16.40 -11.69
N LYS A 138 -5.67 -17.65 -12.07
CA LYS A 138 -6.94 -18.29 -11.68
C LYS A 138 -7.14 -18.26 -10.16
N LYS A 139 -6.11 -18.54 -9.35
CA LYS A 139 -6.17 -18.42 -7.89
C LYS A 139 -6.67 -17.05 -7.43
N LYS A 140 -6.14 -15.96 -8.00
CA LYS A 140 -6.54 -14.59 -7.62
C LYS A 140 -7.91 -14.21 -8.16
N ILE A 141 -8.31 -14.73 -9.32
CA ILE A 141 -9.64 -14.53 -9.89
C ILE A 141 -10.70 -15.23 -9.01
N ILE A 142 -10.42 -16.45 -8.53
CA ILE A 142 -11.27 -17.17 -7.57
C ILE A 142 -11.36 -16.42 -6.24
N LYS A 143 -10.23 -15.91 -5.72
CA LYS A 143 -10.22 -15.09 -4.49
C LYS A 143 -11.12 -13.84 -4.61
N ARG A 144 -11.27 -13.31 -5.83
CA ARG A 144 -12.18 -12.19 -6.15
C ARG A 144 -13.62 -12.62 -6.44
N LYS A 145 -13.94 -13.91 -6.29
CA LYS A 145 -15.27 -14.52 -6.55
C LYS A 145 -15.76 -14.34 -7.99
N VAL A 146 -14.84 -14.26 -8.95
CA VAL A 146 -15.17 -14.14 -10.38
C VAL A 146 -15.25 -15.51 -11.08
N LEU A 147 -14.48 -16.50 -10.61
CA LEU A 147 -14.51 -17.89 -11.12
C LEU A 147 -14.85 -18.87 -10.00
N ASN A 148 -15.42 -20.02 -10.37
CA ASN A 148 -15.68 -21.13 -9.47
C ASN A 148 -14.37 -21.77 -8.98
N SER A 149 -14.34 -22.23 -7.74
CA SER A 149 -13.20 -22.90 -7.09
C SER A 149 -12.69 -24.12 -7.86
N ASN A 150 -13.56 -24.75 -8.64
CA ASN A 150 -13.32 -26.00 -9.34
C ASN A 150 -12.37 -25.84 -10.54
N VAL A 151 -12.04 -24.60 -10.91
CA VAL A 151 -11.21 -24.25 -12.06
C VAL A 151 -9.87 -23.65 -11.59
N ALA A 152 -9.38 -24.00 -10.40
CA ALA A 152 -8.15 -23.42 -9.86
C ALA A 152 -6.88 -23.96 -10.54
N SER A 153 -6.95 -25.11 -11.21
CA SER A 153 -5.79 -25.78 -11.79
C SER A 153 -5.19 -25.04 -12.98
N CYS A 154 -3.85 -25.11 -13.06
CA CYS A 154 -3.05 -24.60 -14.16
C CYS A 154 -3.53 -25.19 -15.48
N VAL A 155 -3.70 -24.34 -16.49
CA VAL A 155 -4.26 -24.73 -17.80
C VAL A 155 -3.41 -25.78 -18.53
N TRP A 156 -2.09 -25.81 -18.29
CA TRP A 156 -1.21 -26.74 -19.01
C TRP A 156 -0.94 -28.02 -18.24
N CYS A 157 -0.59 -27.95 -16.95
CA CYS A 157 -0.28 -29.17 -16.21
C CYS A 157 -1.53 -29.85 -15.66
N GLY A 158 -2.60 -29.10 -15.34
CA GLY A 158 -3.79 -29.63 -14.68
C GLY A 158 -3.60 -30.12 -13.24
N LEU A 159 -2.36 -30.24 -12.76
CA LEU A 159 -2.01 -30.89 -11.48
C LEU A 159 -1.92 -29.91 -10.30
N CYS A 160 -1.48 -28.68 -10.53
CA CYS A 160 -1.25 -27.68 -9.49
C CYS A 160 -2.18 -26.49 -9.64
N GLU A 161 -2.45 -25.78 -8.54
CA GLU A 161 -3.17 -24.51 -8.56
C GLU A 161 -2.38 -23.44 -9.35
N GLU A 162 -3.07 -22.65 -10.17
CA GLU A 162 -2.46 -21.58 -10.96
C GLU A 162 -2.11 -20.36 -10.07
N THR A 163 -0.91 -20.40 -9.50
CA THR A 163 -0.23 -19.25 -8.89
C THR A 163 0.67 -18.56 -9.92
N SER A 164 1.20 -17.37 -9.62
CA SER A 164 2.16 -16.68 -10.50
C SER A 164 3.47 -17.46 -10.60
N SER A 165 3.97 -17.93 -9.45
CA SER A 165 5.14 -18.83 -9.36
C SER A 165 4.96 -20.08 -10.20
N HIS A 166 3.83 -20.76 -10.04
CA HIS A 166 3.56 -21.97 -10.81
C HIS A 166 3.46 -21.68 -12.30
N LEU A 167 2.67 -20.67 -12.68
CA LEU A 167 2.43 -20.32 -14.08
C LEU A 167 3.72 -19.99 -14.83
N PHE A 168 4.64 -19.26 -14.20
CA PHE A 168 5.84 -18.75 -14.89
C PHE A 168 7.11 -19.53 -14.64
N PHE A 169 7.26 -20.25 -13.53
CA PHE A 169 8.56 -20.77 -13.11
C PHE A 169 8.53 -22.25 -12.69
N GLU A 170 7.43 -22.75 -12.11
CA GLU A 170 7.40 -24.13 -11.58
C GLU A 170 6.67 -25.12 -12.50
N CYS A 171 5.76 -24.63 -13.35
CA CYS A 171 5.05 -25.48 -14.30
C CYS A 171 6.05 -26.10 -15.30
N LEU A 172 5.96 -27.41 -15.53
CA LEU A 172 6.80 -28.14 -16.49
C LEU A 172 6.85 -27.50 -17.89
N TYR A 173 5.74 -26.90 -18.33
CA TYR A 173 5.68 -26.19 -19.61
C TYR A 173 6.49 -24.90 -19.60
N ALA A 174 6.32 -24.08 -18.55
CA ALA A 174 7.10 -22.87 -18.37
C ALA A 174 8.59 -23.16 -18.22
N PHE A 175 8.94 -24.19 -17.42
CA PHE A 175 10.30 -24.65 -17.24
C PHE A 175 10.96 -25.04 -18.57
N LYS A 176 10.28 -25.82 -19.41
CA LYS A 176 10.80 -26.19 -20.75
C LYS A 176 11.09 -24.96 -21.61
N ILE A 177 10.19 -23.98 -21.62
CA ILE A 177 10.38 -22.73 -22.37
C ILE A 177 11.64 -21.99 -21.88
N TRP A 178 11.78 -21.84 -20.56
CA TRP A 178 12.96 -21.19 -20.00
C TRP A 178 14.26 -21.92 -20.32
N MET A 179 14.27 -23.25 -20.20
CA MET A 179 15.45 -24.05 -20.53
C MET A 179 15.81 -23.93 -22.01
N SER A 180 14.83 -23.91 -22.91
CA SER A 180 15.08 -23.65 -24.34
C SER A 180 15.67 -22.27 -24.57
N CYS A 181 15.15 -21.22 -23.92
CA CYS A 181 15.72 -19.87 -24.02
C CYS A 181 17.16 -19.80 -23.51
N LEU A 182 17.47 -20.47 -22.40
CA LEU A 182 18.83 -20.51 -21.83
C LEU A 182 19.81 -21.30 -22.71
N GLN A 183 19.34 -22.40 -23.31
CA GLN A 183 20.13 -23.24 -24.19
C GLN A 183 20.60 -22.49 -25.44
N TRP A 184 19.83 -21.53 -25.96
CA TRP A 184 20.25 -20.66 -27.08
C TRP A 184 21.56 -19.91 -26.81
N PHE A 185 21.91 -19.72 -25.55
CA PHE A 185 23.09 -19.00 -25.11
C PHE A 185 24.11 -19.90 -24.38
N GLY A 186 23.88 -21.22 -24.36
CA GLY A 186 24.77 -22.18 -23.71
C GLY A 186 24.73 -22.16 -22.17
N PHE A 187 23.66 -21.64 -21.56
CA PHE A 187 23.53 -21.61 -20.11
C PHE A 187 22.60 -22.72 -19.58
N SER A 188 22.85 -23.15 -18.35
CA SER A 188 21.93 -23.94 -17.55
C SER A 188 21.88 -23.37 -16.13
N PHE A 189 20.67 -23.11 -15.62
CA PHE A 189 20.47 -22.54 -14.28
C PHE A 189 19.38 -23.32 -13.55
N VAL A 190 19.53 -23.46 -12.24
CA VAL A 190 18.43 -23.87 -11.36
C VAL A 190 17.51 -22.67 -11.19
N GLN A 191 16.27 -22.75 -11.63
CA GLN A 191 15.37 -21.60 -11.63
C GLN A 191 14.85 -21.27 -10.23
N ASN A 192 14.95 -19.99 -9.86
CA ASN A 192 14.15 -19.44 -8.76
C ASN A 192 12.67 -19.37 -9.16
N ASN A 193 11.78 -19.56 -8.19
CA ASN A 193 10.33 -19.65 -8.41
C ASN A 193 9.55 -18.36 -8.09
N THR A 194 10.23 -17.26 -7.75
CA THR A 194 9.61 -15.95 -7.55
C THR A 194 10.03 -14.96 -8.62
N GLY A 195 9.13 -14.02 -8.98
CA GLY A 195 9.40 -13.07 -10.05
C GLY A 195 10.66 -12.22 -9.81
N LEU A 196 10.86 -11.76 -8.57
CA LEU A 196 12.03 -10.96 -8.19
C LEU A 196 13.32 -11.77 -8.26
N ALA A 197 13.40 -12.90 -7.54
CA ALA A 197 14.62 -13.70 -7.48
C ALA A 197 14.99 -14.32 -8.84
N ASN A 198 13.98 -14.67 -9.65
CA ASN A 198 14.21 -15.15 -11.01
C ASN A 198 14.76 -14.03 -11.92
N PHE A 199 14.21 -12.81 -11.82
CA PHE A 199 14.74 -11.66 -12.58
C PHE A 199 16.18 -11.32 -12.19
N GLU A 200 16.47 -11.27 -10.88
CA GLU A 200 17.81 -11.00 -10.37
C GLU A 200 18.81 -12.07 -10.79
N GLN A 201 18.40 -13.33 -10.82
CA GLN A 201 19.23 -14.42 -11.36
C GLN A 201 19.52 -14.21 -12.85
N PHE A 202 18.53 -13.83 -13.64
CA PHE A 202 18.65 -13.67 -15.10
C PHE A 202 19.49 -12.45 -15.50
N VAL A 203 19.32 -11.33 -14.79
CA VAL A 203 20.04 -10.08 -15.06
C VAL A 203 21.39 -10.03 -14.32
N GLY A 204 21.52 -10.81 -13.25
CA GLY A 204 22.67 -10.87 -12.34
C GLY A 204 23.85 -11.71 -12.83
N VAL A 205 23.82 -12.26 -14.05
CA VAL A 205 24.91 -13.08 -14.60
C VAL A 205 26.28 -12.37 -14.40
N PRO A 206 27.28 -13.05 -13.78
CA PRO A 206 28.58 -12.46 -13.50
C PRO A 206 29.27 -11.95 -14.77
N ASN A 207 30.09 -10.90 -14.63
CA ASN A 207 30.86 -10.29 -15.73
C ASN A 207 30.03 -9.80 -16.94
N CYS A 208 28.71 -9.63 -16.75
CA CYS A 208 27.81 -9.12 -17.77
C CYS A 208 27.83 -7.58 -17.81
N ASN A 209 28.19 -7.02 -18.97
CA ASN A 209 28.17 -5.57 -19.19
C ASN A 209 26.72 -5.02 -19.23
N VAL A 210 26.57 -3.69 -19.14
CA VAL A 210 25.25 -3.03 -19.09
C VAL A 210 24.38 -3.39 -20.30
N VAL A 211 24.97 -3.42 -21.50
CA VAL A 211 24.25 -3.74 -22.75
C VAL A 211 23.67 -5.15 -22.71
N ASN A 212 24.47 -6.12 -22.27
CA ASN A 212 24.03 -7.51 -22.16
C ASN A 212 22.99 -7.67 -21.05
N ARG A 213 23.09 -6.95 -19.91
CA ARG A 213 22.03 -6.95 -18.89
C ARG A 213 20.68 -6.47 -19.42
N VAL A 214 20.69 -5.43 -20.26
CA VAL A 214 19.48 -4.95 -20.94
C VAL A 214 18.91 -6.02 -21.88
N ARG A 215 19.77 -6.73 -22.63
CA ARG A 215 19.35 -7.85 -23.50
C ARG A 215 18.78 -9.02 -22.70
N TRP A 216 19.43 -9.42 -21.61
CA TRP A 216 18.95 -10.47 -20.71
C TRP A 216 17.60 -10.13 -20.09
N SER A 217 17.44 -8.90 -19.59
CA SER A 217 16.14 -8.41 -19.11
C SER A 217 15.08 -8.46 -20.22
N SER A 218 15.45 -8.12 -21.46
CA SER A 218 14.54 -8.16 -22.60
C SER A 218 14.08 -9.58 -22.92
N ILE A 219 14.98 -10.56 -22.91
CA ILE A 219 14.66 -11.98 -23.07
C ILE A 219 13.70 -12.43 -21.96
N TRP A 220 14.03 -12.12 -20.71
CA TRP A 220 13.20 -12.48 -19.56
C TRP A 220 11.78 -11.94 -19.67
N LEU A 221 11.65 -10.65 -20.02
CA LEU A 221 10.38 -9.97 -20.21
C LEU A 221 9.54 -10.58 -21.35
N VAL A 222 10.17 -10.88 -22.48
CA VAL A 222 9.50 -11.49 -23.64
C VAL A 222 9.05 -12.91 -23.30
N THR A 223 9.87 -13.70 -22.62
CA THR A 223 9.50 -15.07 -22.22
C THR A 223 8.27 -15.07 -21.33
N LEU A 224 8.24 -14.24 -20.29
CA LEU A 224 7.05 -14.10 -19.44
C LEU A 224 5.80 -13.67 -20.22
N TRP A 225 5.97 -12.71 -21.13
CA TRP A 225 4.86 -12.21 -21.94
C TRP A 225 4.31 -13.27 -22.88
N SER A 226 5.17 -14.05 -23.52
CA SER A 226 4.78 -15.16 -24.39
C SER A 226 4.03 -16.24 -23.63
N ILE A 227 4.53 -16.64 -22.44
CA ILE A 227 3.83 -17.56 -21.55
C ILE A 227 2.44 -17.00 -21.19
N TRP A 228 2.36 -15.73 -20.83
CA TRP A 228 1.09 -15.09 -20.47
C TRP A 228 0.07 -15.05 -21.61
N LEU A 229 0.51 -14.72 -22.82
CA LEU A 229 -0.35 -14.71 -24.01
C LEU A 229 -0.90 -16.11 -24.30
N ALA A 230 -0.02 -17.12 -24.36
CA ALA A 230 -0.42 -18.50 -24.61
C ALA A 230 -1.39 -19.02 -23.52
N ARG A 231 -1.18 -18.64 -22.26
CA ARG A 231 -2.10 -18.99 -21.17
C ARG A 231 -3.47 -18.34 -21.38
N ASN A 232 -3.51 -17.07 -21.75
CA ASN A 232 -4.79 -16.37 -21.93
C ASN A 232 -5.57 -16.90 -23.12
N GLU A 233 -4.87 -17.22 -24.21
CA GLU A 233 -5.48 -17.92 -25.34
C GLU A 233 -6.11 -19.24 -24.86
N ALA A 234 -5.37 -20.10 -24.16
CA ALA A 234 -5.89 -21.38 -23.68
C ALA A 234 -7.03 -21.29 -22.66
N VAL A 235 -7.21 -20.15 -21.99
CA VAL A 235 -8.26 -19.95 -20.96
C VAL A 235 -9.49 -19.23 -21.52
N PHE A 236 -9.34 -18.39 -22.54
CA PHE A 236 -10.39 -17.51 -23.05
C PHE A 236 -10.73 -17.72 -24.54
N SER A 237 -10.12 -18.70 -25.20
CA SER A 237 -10.47 -19.16 -26.55
C SER A 237 -11.78 -19.93 -26.58
#